data_AF-A0A445FZU9-F1
#
_entry.id   AF-A0A445FZU9-F1
#
_cell.length_a   1.000
_cell.length_b   1.000
_cell.length_c   1.000
_cell.angle_alpha   90.00
_cell.angle_beta   90.00
_cell.angle_gamma   90.00
#
_symmetry.space_group_name_H-M   'P 1'
#
loop_
_entity.id
_entity.type
_entity.pdbx_description
1 polymer ?
#
loop_
_entity_poly.entity_id
_entity_poly.type
_entity_poly.pdbx_seq_one_letter_code
_entity_poly.pdbx_strand_id
1 'polypeptide(L)'
;MMMKSAMCALVLVALVVVEVGPMAEAAVTCNPTQLTPCLPAINSGSAPSSACCQKLKEQKPCFCGYLKNPSLKHGEKNPEK
;
A
#
# COMPACT_ATOMS: atom_id res chain seq x y z
N MET A 1 -26.47 35.21 12.83
CA MET A 1 -25.04 34.83 12.68
C MET A 1 -24.82 33.32 12.57
N MET A 2 -25.83 32.49 12.26
CA MET A 2 -25.67 31.03 12.25
C MET A 2 -25.37 30.41 10.88
N MET A 3 -25.79 31.03 9.77
CA MET A 3 -25.53 30.49 8.42
C MET A 3 -24.05 30.53 7.98
N LYS A 4 -23.25 31.46 8.51
CA LYS A 4 -21.83 31.60 8.15
C LYS A 4 -20.96 30.50 8.78
N SER A 5 -21.28 30.12 10.03
CA SER A 5 -20.56 29.09 10.77
C SER A 5 -20.81 27.69 10.20
N ALA A 6 -22.03 27.44 9.72
CA ALA A 6 -22.38 26.17 9.09
C ALA A 6 -21.67 25.98 7.74
N MET A 7 -21.55 27.03 6.92
CA MET A 7 -20.82 26.96 5.64
C MET A 7 -19.32 26.72 5.84
N CYS A 8 -18.68 27.38 6.80
CA CYS A 8 -17.27 27.15 7.10
C CYS A 8 -17.01 25.71 7.58
N ALA A 9 -17.90 25.16 8.43
CA ALA A 9 -17.80 23.78 8.88
C ALA A 9 -17.96 22.78 7.71
N LEU A 10 -18.86 23.04 6.77
CA LEU A 10 -19.07 22.22 5.57
C LEU A 10 -17.86 22.20 4.63
N VAL A 11 -17.20 23.35 4.44
CA VAL A 11 -15.99 23.46 3.61
C VAL A 11 -14.81 22.70 4.23
N LEU A 12 -14.65 22.78 5.55
CA LEU A 12 -13.59 22.04 6.26
C LEU A 12 -13.81 20.52 6.20
N VAL A 13 -15.06 20.06 6.35
CA VAL A 13 -15.40 18.63 6.20
C VAL A 13 -15.18 18.16 4.76
N ALA A 14 -15.51 18.97 3.75
CA ALA A 14 -15.28 18.62 2.35
C ALA A 14 -13.78 18.50 2.00
N LEU A 15 -12.91 19.34 2.61
CA LEU A 15 -11.47 19.25 2.44
C LEU A 15 -10.87 17.99 3.10
N VAL A 16 -11.36 17.58 4.27
CA VAL A 16 -10.86 16.35 4.94
C VAL A 16 -11.24 15.07 4.18
N VAL A 17 -12.34 15.09 3.41
CA VAL A 17 -12.79 13.92 2.63
C VAL A 17 -11.96 13.72 1.35
N VAL A 18 -11.29 14.76 0.83
CA VAL A 18 -10.44 14.68 -0.38
C VAL A 18 -9.16 13.88 -0.14
N GLU A 19 -8.68 13.80 1.09
CA GLU A 19 -7.44 13.10 1.44
C GLU A 19 -7.59 11.57 1.48
N VAL A 20 -8.83 11.07 1.41
CA VAL A 20 -9.16 9.64 1.47
C VAL A 20 -10.02 9.25 0.28
N GLY A 21 -9.64 9.73 -0.92
CA GLY A 21 -10.12 9.08 -2.14
C GLY A 21 -9.75 7.59 -2.08
N PRO A 22 -10.67 6.66 -2.40
CA PRO A 22 -10.25 5.31 -2.70
C PRO A 22 -9.25 5.45 -3.83
N MET A 23 -8.01 5.07 -3.56
CA MET A 23 -6.99 4.96 -4.59
C MET A 23 -7.69 4.19 -5.72
N ALA A 24 -7.97 4.85 -6.84
CA ALA A 24 -8.44 4.18 -8.03
C ALA A 24 -7.22 3.46 -8.59
N GLU A 25 -6.77 2.46 -7.85
CA GLU A 25 -5.71 1.55 -8.22
C GLU A 25 -6.34 0.79 -9.36
N ALA A 26 -5.80 0.95 -10.58
CA ALA A 26 -5.99 -0.07 -11.61
C ALA A 26 -5.90 -1.40 -10.89
N ALA A 27 -6.95 -2.25 -10.95
CA ALA A 27 -7.11 -3.37 -10.05
C ALA A 27 -5.93 -4.34 -10.20
N VAL A 28 -4.83 -4.07 -9.49
CA VAL A 28 -3.66 -4.91 -9.47
C VAL A 28 -4.06 -6.07 -8.59
N THR A 29 -4.17 -7.24 -9.21
CA THR A 29 -4.39 -8.47 -8.45
C THR A 29 -3.19 -8.69 -7.55
N CYS A 30 -3.40 -8.49 -6.24
CA CYS A 30 -2.39 -8.73 -5.21
C CYS A 30 -2.07 -10.22 -5.14
N ASN A 31 -1.10 -10.63 -5.95
CA ASN A 31 -0.65 -12.00 -6.04
C ASN A 31 0.88 -12.07 -5.91
N PRO A 32 1.43 -12.60 -4.79
CA PRO A 32 2.86 -12.66 -4.56
C PRO A 32 3.60 -13.50 -5.60
N THR A 33 2.92 -14.42 -6.33
CA THR A 33 3.57 -15.22 -7.38
C THR A 33 4.04 -14.36 -8.56
N GLN A 34 3.49 -13.15 -8.75
CA GLN A 34 4.00 -12.21 -9.76
C GLN A 34 5.40 -11.69 -9.44
N LEU A 35 5.92 -11.91 -8.22
CA LEU A 35 7.29 -11.57 -7.82
C LEU A 35 8.30 -12.68 -8.08
N THR A 36 7.90 -13.78 -8.74
CA THR A 36 8.82 -14.83 -9.22
C THR A 36 10.11 -14.28 -9.89
N PRO A 37 10.07 -13.26 -10.77
CA PRO A 37 11.30 -12.68 -11.35
C PRO A 37 12.25 -12.02 -10.33
N CYS A 38 11.79 -11.76 -9.10
CA CYS A 38 12.60 -11.23 -8.01
C CYS A 38 13.26 -12.30 -7.14
N LEU A 39 12.89 -13.57 -7.26
CA LEU A 39 13.48 -14.66 -6.47
C LEU A 39 15.02 -14.69 -6.43
N PRO A 40 15.77 -14.52 -7.54
CA PRO A 40 17.23 -14.50 -7.47
C PRO A 40 17.76 -13.30 -6.67
N ALA A 41 17.08 -12.15 -6.70
CA ALA A 41 17.45 -10.99 -5.90
C ALA A 41 17.14 -11.20 -4.42
N ILE A 42 15.99 -11.81 -4.12
CA ILE A 42 15.53 -12.11 -2.75
C ILE A 42 16.41 -13.18 -2.10
N ASN A 43 16.69 -14.28 -2.81
CA ASN A 43 17.35 -15.45 -2.24
C ASN A 43 18.88 -15.33 -2.20
N SER A 44 19.47 -14.62 -3.16
CA SER A 44 20.93 -14.56 -3.32
C SER A 44 21.51 -13.15 -3.22
N GLY A 45 20.66 -12.13 -3.01
CA GLY A 45 21.11 -10.73 -2.95
C GLY A 45 21.63 -10.18 -4.28
N SER A 46 21.35 -10.87 -5.39
CA SER A 46 21.76 -10.43 -6.72
C SER A 46 21.00 -9.17 -7.16
N ALA A 47 21.56 -8.43 -8.13
CA ALA A 47 20.90 -7.25 -8.66
C ALA A 47 19.54 -7.61 -9.29
N PRO A 48 18.45 -6.87 -9.00
CA PRO A 48 17.13 -7.17 -9.54
C PRO A 48 17.07 -6.93 -11.05
N SER A 49 16.35 -7.80 -11.74
CA SER A 49 16.06 -7.63 -13.17
C SER A 49 15.07 -6.47 -13.41
N SER A 50 15.04 -5.95 -14.64
CA SER A 50 14.04 -4.93 -15.04
C SER A 50 12.60 -5.43 -14.85
N ALA A 51 12.35 -6.70 -15.15
CA ALA A 51 11.06 -7.36 -14.93
C ALA A 51 10.68 -7.41 -13.44
N CYS A 52 11.64 -7.75 -12.56
CA CYS A 52 11.43 -7.70 -11.12
C CYS A 52 11.04 -6.29 -10.67
N CYS A 53 11.80 -5.27 -11.10
CA CYS A 53 11.52 -3.88 -10.75
C CYS A 53 10.15 -3.40 -11.25
N GLN A 54 9.72 -3.83 -12.42
CA GLN A 54 8.39 -3.50 -12.95
C GLN A 54 7.29 -4.15 -12.10
N LYS A 55 7.40 -5.45 -11.81
CA LYS A 55 6.43 -6.17 -10.96
C LYS A 55 6.37 -5.64 -9.53
N LEU A 56 7.52 -5.25 -8.95
CA LEU A 56 7.56 -4.60 -7.64
C LEU A 56 6.83 -3.26 -7.61
N LYS A 57 6.97 -2.44 -8.67
CA LYS A 57 6.28 -1.15 -8.78
C LYS A 57 4.77 -1.32 -8.92
N GLU A 58 4.34 -2.28 -9.74
CA GLU A 58 2.92 -2.63 -9.90
C GLU A 58 2.29 -3.06 -8.57
N GLN A 59 3.02 -3.82 -7.74
CA GLN A 59 2.54 -4.35 -6.46
C GLN A 59 2.61 -3.37 -5.27
N LYS A 60 3.10 -2.14 -5.48
CA LYS A 60 3.21 -1.12 -4.43
C LYS A 60 1.93 -0.95 -3.57
N PRO A 61 0.71 -0.82 -4.13
CA PRO A 61 -0.50 -0.73 -3.31
C PRO A 61 -0.74 -1.96 -2.44
N CYS A 62 -0.49 -3.16 -2.96
CA CYS A 62 -0.62 -4.42 -2.22
C CYS A 62 0.33 -4.47 -1.02
N PHE A 63 1.59 -4.07 -1.19
CA PHE A 63 2.54 -4.00 -0.07
C PHE A 63 2.08 -3.03 1.02
N CYS A 64 1.56 -1.85 0.64
CA CYS A 64 0.97 -0.92 1.61
C CYS A 64 -0.20 -1.56 2.37
N GLY A 65 -1.05 -2.33 1.67
CA GLY A 65 -2.11 -3.13 2.27
C GLY A 65 -1.56 -4.15 3.28
N TYR A 66 -0.55 -4.94 2.90
CA TYR A 66 0.06 -5.93 3.78
C TYR A 66 0.69 -5.30 5.04
N LEU A 67 1.39 -4.17 4.90
CA LEU A 67 1.95 -3.45 6.04
C LEU A 67 0.87 -2.92 7.01
N LYS A 68 -0.32 -2.61 6.50
CA LYS A 68 -1.46 -2.18 7.32
C LYS A 68 -2.19 -3.34 7.97
N ASN A 69 -2.05 -4.57 7.47
CA ASN A 69 -2.74 -5.74 8.00
C ASN A 69 -2.16 -6.14 9.38
N PRO A 70 -2.91 -5.95 10.49
CA PRO A 70 -2.40 -6.24 11.83
C PRO A 70 -2.08 -7.73 12.03
N SER A 71 -2.78 -8.63 11.33
CA SER A 71 -2.50 -10.08 11.38
C SER A 71 -1.11 -10.44 10.85
N LEU A 72 -0.57 -9.66 9.90
CA LEU A 72 0.79 -9.85 9.37
C LEU A 72 1.85 -9.23 10.29
N LYS A 73 1.49 -8.21 11.09
CA LYS A 73 2.39 -7.58 12.07
C LYS A 73 2.77 -8.51 13.22
N HIS A 74 1.93 -9.50 13.54
CA HIS A 74 2.17 -10.42 14.64
C HIS A 74 3.19 -11.52 14.30
N GLY A 75 3.54 -11.69 13.02
CA GLY A 75 4.59 -12.62 12.57
C GLY A 75 6.01 -12.19 12.92
N GLU A 76 6.21 -10.94 13.36
CA GLU A 76 7.51 -10.44 13.85
C GLU A 76 7.80 -10.87 15.29
N LYS A 77 6.85 -11.54 15.95
CA LYS A 77 7.11 -12.33 17.15
C LYS A 77 7.58 -13.73 16.74
N ASN A 78 8.63 -13.82 15.93
CA ASN A 78 9.36 -15.07 15.74
C ASN A 78 10.51 -15.10 16.76
N PRO A 79 10.40 -15.86 17.86
CA PRO A 79 11.54 -16.13 18.72
C PRO A 79 12.42 -17.19 18.04
N GLU A 80 13.23 -16.80 17.07
CA GLU A 80 14.38 -17.63 16.66
C GLU A 80 15.52 -17.47 17.67
N LYS A 81 15.26 -17.92 18.90
CA LYS A 81 16.30 -18.36 19.82
C LYS A 81 15.90 -19.66 20.49
#